data_AF-A0A7X9B322-F1
#
_entry.id   AF-A0A7X9B322-F1
#
_cell.length_a   1.000
_cell.length_b   1.000
_cell.length_c   1.000
_cell.angle_alpha   90.00
_cell.angle_beta   90.00
_cell.angle_gamma   90.00
#
_symmetry.space_group_name_H-M   'P 1'
#
loop_
_entity.id
_entity.type
_entity.pdbx_description
1 polymer ?
#
loop_
_entity_poly.entity_id
_entity_poly.type
_entity_poly.pdbx_seq_one_letter_code
_entity_poly.pdbx_strand_id
1 'polypeptide(L)'
;IAAIAGAREGLPVAILTHDKDIAQLVSTEVQLLQAVKGDVWESVGPVEVEAKFGVPVERLGDYLSLLGDSSDNIRGVEGVGPKTAAKLLQDYGSIDGILAHLDEISSERLRENLRAAGDLLMRNRELVRLDAALPEAWTGLDSIRRRAPDWARIKSLAETDGFKSTLASINEKQQRGQQLSLF
;
A
#
# COMPACT_ATOMS: atom_id res chain seq x y z
N ILE A 1 -3.79 1.32 8.35
CA ILE A 1 -2.36 0.93 8.17
C ILE A 1 -1.48 2.16 8.14
N ALA A 2 -1.73 3.12 7.24
CA ALA A 2 -1.04 4.41 7.15
C ALA A 2 -0.89 5.11 8.51
N ALA A 3 -2.00 5.30 9.23
CA ALA A 3 -1.98 5.88 10.57
C ALA A 3 -1.05 5.15 11.57
N ILE A 4 -1.08 3.81 11.55
CA ILE A 4 -0.25 2.98 12.44
C ILE A 4 1.22 3.03 12.02
N ALA A 5 1.51 3.05 10.71
CA ALA A 5 2.87 3.20 10.20
C ALA A 5 3.43 4.58 10.59
N GLY A 6 2.65 5.65 10.43
CA GLY A 6 3.01 7.00 10.88
C GLY A 6 3.21 7.10 12.40
N ALA A 7 2.39 6.42 13.20
CA ALA A 7 2.56 6.40 14.66
C ALA A 7 3.82 5.64 15.14
N ARG A 8 4.54 4.98 14.24
CA ARG A 8 5.77 4.23 14.49
C ARG A 8 7.03 4.98 14.05
N GLU A 9 6.98 6.31 14.01
CA GLU A 9 8.12 7.16 13.68
C GLU A 9 9.43 6.67 14.35
N GLY A 10 10.47 6.53 13.53
CA GLY A 10 11.80 6.07 13.94
C GLY A 10 11.95 4.55 14.16
N LEU A 11 10.89 3.75 13.99
CA LEU A 11 10.97 2.29 14.03
C LEU A 11 10.88 1.70 12.62
N PRO A 12 11.69 0.68 12.28
CA PRO A 12 11.51 -0.05 11.03
C PRO A 12 10.13 -0.72 10.97
N VAL A 13 9.41 -0.48 9.87
CA VAL A 13 8.09 -1.06 9.58
C VAL A 13 8.15 -1.80 8.26
N ALA A 14 7.75 -3.08 8.30
CA ALA A 14 7.52 -3.88 7.11
C ALA A 14 6.02 -4.10 6.92
N ILE A 15 5.48 -3.73 5.76
CA ILE A 15 4.07 -3.93 5.42
C ILE A 15 3.96 -5.04 4.39
N LEU A 16 3.36 -6.17 4.80
CA LEU A 16 3.09 -7.30 3.92
C LEU A 16 1.85 -7.02 3.07
N THR A 17 2.02 -6.71 1.78
CA THR A 17 0.88 -6.39 0.90
C THR A 17 1.22 -6.53 -0.59
N HIS A 18 0.24 -6.90 -1.39
CA HIS A 18 0.29 -6.79 -2.86
C HIS A 18 -0.43 -5.55 -3.39
N ASP A 19 -1.13 -4.83 -2.51
CA ASP A 19 -1.81 -3.60 -2.85
C ASP A 19 -0.79 -2.50 -3.17
N LYS A 20 -0.85 -1.99 -4.40
CA LYS A 20 0.08 -0.99 -4.94
C LYS A 20 -0.14 0.38 -4.30
N ASP A 21 -1.34 0.68 -3.81
CA ASP A 21 -1.68 2.01 -3.30
C ASP A 21 -0.97 2.27 -1.98
N ILE A 22 -0.69 1.20 -1.23
CA ILE A 22 0.09 1.20 0.00
C ILE A 22 1.56 1.62 -0.23
N ALA A 23 2.04 1.60 -1.48
CA ALA A 23 3.37 2.11 -1.82
C ALA A 23 3.52 3.62 -1.51
N GLN A 24 2.41 4.36 -1.39
CA GLN A 24 2.40 5.75 -0.91
C GLN A 24 2.99 5.91 0.50
N LEU A 25 3.07 4.84 1.31
CA LEU A 25 3.63 4.87 2.66
C LEU A 25 5.13 4.60 2.74
N VAL A 26 5.76 4.23 1.63
CA VAL A 26 7.17 3.81 1.61
C VAL A 26 8.07 4.99 1.99
N SER A 27 8.99 4.77 2.91
CA SER A 27 9.95 5.78 3.39
C SER A 27 11.29 5.12 3.72
N THR A 28 12.18 5.83 4.40
CA THR A 28 13.41 5.24 4.95
C THR A 28 13.10 4.17 6.02
N GLU A 29 12.03 4.35 6.78
CA GLU A 29 11.61 3.46 7.88
C GLU A 29 10.55 2.44 7.44
N VAL A 30 9.76 2.74 6.41
CA VAL A 30 8.64 1.91 5.96
C VAL A 30 8.98 1.24 4.63
N GLN A 31 8.97 -0.09 4.61
CA GLN A 31 9.16 -0.91 3.41
C GLN A 31 7.95 -1.81 3.17
N LEU A 32 7.65 -2.13 1.91
CA LEU A 32 6.70 -3.20 1.60
C LEU A 32 7.42 -4.54 1.49
N LEU A 33 6.76 -5.61 1.93
CA LEU A 33 7.17 -6.99 1.66
C LEU A 33 6.19 -7.58 0.66
N GLN A 34 6.72 -8.00 -0.49
CA GLN A 34 5.92 -8.59 -1.58
C GLN A 34 6.41 -10.02 -1.87
N ALA A 35 5.48 -10.96 -2.00
CA ALA A 35 5.82 -12.30 -2.47
C ALA A 35 6.07 -12.26 -3.98
N VAL A 36 7.19 -12.81 -4.43
CA VAL A 36 7.51 -12.85 -5.87
C VAL A 36 7.15 -14.21 -6.45
N LYS A 37 7.67 -15.28 -5.84
CA LYS A 37 7.40 -16.67 -6.26
C LYS A 37 7.77 -17.64 -5.13
N GLY A 38 6.84 -18.52 -4.77
CA GLY A 38 7.03 -19.45 -3.65
C GLY A 38 7.26 -18.69 -2.34
N ASP A 39 8.27 -19.10 -1.57
CA ASP A 39 8.64 -18.48 -0.30
C ASP A 39 9.68 -17.35 -0.44
N VAL A 40 9.85 -16.79 -1.65
CA VAL A 40 10.76 -15.66 -1.91
C VAL A 40 10.02 -14.34 -1.71
N TRP A 41 10.54 -13.53 -0.80
CA TRP A 41 10.01 -12.22 -0.44
C TRP A 41 11.01 -11.13 -0.83
N GLU A 42 10.50 -10.05 -1.40
CA GLU A 42 11.28 -8.86 -1.73
C GLU A 42 10.84 -7.68 -0.87
N SER A 43 11.82 -6.90 -0.41
CA SER A 43 11.59 -5.60 0.21
C SER A 43 11.53 -4.53 -0.88
N VAL A 44 10.48 -3.72 -0.85
CA VAL A 44 10.28 -2.60 -1.77
C VAL A 44 10.42 -1.31 -0.96
N GLY A 45 11.50 -0.57 -1.22
CA GLY A 45 11.78 0.76 -0.67
C GLY A 45 11.60 1.87 -1.71
N PRO A 46 12.02 3.11 -1.40
CA PRO A 46 11.80 4.27 -2.28
C PRO A 46 12.38 4.09 -3.69
N VAL A 47 13.56 3.48 -3.80
CA VAL A 47 14.24 3.24 -5.08
C VAL A 47 13.46 2.25 -5.94
N GLU A 48 12.98 1.16 -5.34
CA GLU A 48 12.20 0.15 -6.04
C GLU A 48 10.82 0.69 -6.45
N VAL A 49 10.22 1.57 -5.63
CA VAL A 49 9.00 2.30 -5.99
C VAL A 49 9.24 3.17 -7.22
N GLU A 50 10.27 4.02 -7.19
CA GLU A 50 10.55 4.92 -8.33
C GLU A 50 10.86 4.13 -9.60
N ALA A 51 11.64 3.05 -9.50
CA ALA A 51 11.93 2.17 -10.63
C ALA A 51 10.66 1.50 -11.21
N LYS A 52 9.70 1.14 -10.35
CA LYS A 52 8.46 0.45 -10.75
C LYS A 52 7.44 1.40 -11.38
N PHE A 53 7.24 2.58 -10.80
CA PHE A 53 6.16 3.49 -11.21
C PHE A 53 6.64 4.65 -12.09
N GLY A 54 7.96 4.92 -12.11
CA GLY A 54 8.56 6.04 -12.83
C GLY A 54 8.38 7.40 -12.14
N VAL A 55 7.93 7.40 -10.89
CA VAL A 55 7.74 8.59 -10.06
C VAL A 55 8.16 8.29 -8.61
N PRO A 56 8.68 9.27 -7.87
CA PRO A 56 9.00 9.08 -6.46
C PRO A 56 7.73 8.91 -5.61
N VAL A 57 7.89 8.40 -4.39
CA VAL A 57 6.77 8.05 -3.48
C VAL A 57 5.81 9.22 -3.29
N GLU A 58 6.34 10.42 -3.08
CA GLU A 58 5.58 11.66 -2.87
C GLU A 58 4.65 12.04 -4.04
N ARG A 59 4.85 11.46 -5.23
CA ARG A 59 4.01 11.69 -6.42
C ARG A 59 3.09 10.52 -6.74
N LEU A 60 3.13 9.43 -5.96
CA LEU A 60 2.30 8.25 -6.23
C LEU A 60 0.80 8.54 -6.15
N GLY A 61 0.36 9.40 -5.23
CA GLY A 61 -1.06 9.76 -5.15
C GLY A 61 -1.57 10.43 -6.43
N ASP A 62 -0.81 11.39 -6.97
CA ASP A 62 -1.14 12.04 -8.24
C ASP A 62 -1.04 11.07 -9.43
N TYR A 63 -0.05 10.17 -9.41
CA TYR A 63 0.11 9.13 -10.42
C TYR A 63 -1.10 8.20 -10.46
N LEU A 64 -1.52 7.67 -9.31
CA LEU A 64 -2.68 6.79 -9.21
C LEU A 64 -3.97 7.52 -9.59
N SER A 65 -4.10 8.80 -9.23
CA SER A 65 -5.26 9.62 -9.61
C SER A 65 -5.42 9.79 -11.13
N LEU A 66 -4.30 9.90 -11.86
CA LEU A 66 -4.28 10.00 -13.32
C LEU A 66 -4.66 8.67 -13.99
N LEU A 67 -4.14 7.55 -13.48
CA LEU A 67 -4.39 6.21 -14.03
C LEU A 67 -5.79 5.69 -13.69
N GLY A 68 -6.29 6.05 -12.51
CA GLY A 68 -7.43 5.40 -11.88
C GLY A 68 -7.10 3.98 -11.40
N ASP A 69 -8.13 3.32 -10.87
CA ASP A 69 -8.07 1.94 -10.43
C ASP A 69 -9.38 1.22 -10.77
N SER A 70 -9.31 0.24 -11.66
CA SER A 70 -10.50 -0.55 -12.04
C SER A 70 -11.02 -1.43 -10.91
N SER A 71 -10.15 -1.86 -9.99
CA SER A 71 -10.50 -2.71 -8.84
C SER A 71 -11.40 -1.94 -7.87
N ASP A 72 -11.10 -0.64 -7.69
CA ASP A 72 -11.85 0.27 -6.82
C ASP A 72 -12.85 1.16 -7.57
N ASN A 73 -13.11 0.86 -8.84
CA ASN A 73 -14.04 1.60 -9.69
C ASN A 73 -13.70 3.12 -9.80
N ILE A 74 -12.41 3.46 -9.72
CA ILE A 74 -11.88 4.80 -9.91
C ILE A 74 -11.52 4.96 -11.39
N ARG A 75 -12.25 5.81 -12.10
CA ARG A 75 -11.96 6.09 -13.51
C ARG A 75 -10.74 7.01 -13.64
N GLY A 76 -9.76 6.59 -14.43
CA GLY A 76 -8.62 7.43 -14.82
C GLY A 76 -8.90 8.38 -15.97
N VAL A 77 -7.92 9.20 -16.32
CA VAL A 77 -7.97 10.10 -17.48
C VAL A 77 -7.82 9.28 -18.76
N GLU A 78 -8.73 9.48 -19.71
CA GLU A 78 -8.68 8.78 -20.98
C GLU A 78 -7.37 9.09 -21.73
N GLY A 79 -6.70 8.05 -22.22
CA GLY A 79 -5.43 8.19 -22.94
C GLY A 79 -4.21 8.42 -22.04
N VAL A 80 -4.38 8.42 -20.71
CA VAL A 80 -3.27 8.54 -19.75
C VAL A 80 -2.97 7.16 -19.16
N GLY A 81 -1.95 6.51 -19.70
CA GLY A 81 -1.38 5.27 -19.15
C GLY A 81 -0.17 5.53 -18.24
N PRO A 82 0.41 4.46 -17.64
CA PRO A 82 1.56 4.55 -16.74
C PRO A 82 2.70 5.46 -17.23
N LYS A 83 3.13 5.30 -18.48
CA LYS A 83 4.23 6.08 -19.07
C LYS A 83 3.87 7.56 -19.24
N THR A 84 2.65 7.83 -19.68
CA THR A 84 2.16 9.20 -19.89
C THR A 84 2.02 9.91 -18.55
N ALA A 85 1.46 9.26 -17.53
CA ALA A 85 1.32 9.83 -16.19
C ALA A 85 2.67 10.15 -15.56
N ALA A 86 3.62 9.20 -15.58
CA ALA A 86 4.97 9.42 -15.08
C ALA A 86 5.65 10.60 -15.77
N LYS A 87 5.55 10.67 -17.11
CA LYS A 87 6.09 11.79 -17.88
C LYS A 87 5.45 13.12 -17.50
N LEU A 88 4.12 13.20 -17.43
CA LEU A 88 3.41 14.42 -17.05
C LEU A 88 3.82 14.90 -15.65
N LEU A 89 3.98 13.98 -14.70
CA LEU A 89 4.42 14.31 -13.34
C LEU A 89 5.91 14.63 -13.26
N GLN A 90 6.73 14.12 -14.17
CA GLN A 90 8.13 14.51 -14.30
C GLN A 90 8.25 15.95 -14.84
N ASP A 91 7.48 16.25 -15.89
CA ASP A 91 7.53 17.54 -16.59
C ASP A 91 6.87 18.66 -15.78
N TYR A 92 5.75 18.39 -15.09
CA TYR A 92 4.92 19.42 -14.43
C TYR A 92 4.78 19.23 -12.90
N GLY A 93 5.38 18.19 -12.33
CA GLY A 93 5.52 17.99 -10.88
C GLY A 93 4.27 17.44 -10.17
N SER A 94 3.07 17.92 -10.50
CA SER A 94 1.80 17.55 -9.84
C SER A 94 0.62 17.68 -10.80
N ILE A 95 -0.56 17.14 -10.43
CA ILE A 95 -1.80 17.38 -11.20
C ILE A 95 -2.10 18.87 -11.34
N ASP A 96 -1.91 19.68 -10.29
CA ASP A 96 -2.13 21.14 -10.38
C ASP A 96 -1.18 21.78 -11.38
N GLY A 97 0.08 21.35 -11.37
CA GLY A 97 1.07 21.76 -12.35
C GLY A 97 0.68 21.38 -13.78
N ILE A 98 0.18 20.15 -13.99
CA ILE A 98 -0.31 19.67 -15.29
C ILE A 98 -1.48 20.54 -15.78
N LEU A 99 -2.46 20.80 -14.91
CA LEU A 99 -3.64 21.59 -15.26
C LEU A 99 -3.32 23.06 -15.52
N ALA A 100 -2.29 23.61 -14.86
CA ALA A 100 -1.81 24.97 -15.09
C ALA A 100 -1.06 25.15 -16.41
N HIS A 101 -0.46 24.08 -16.96
CA HIS A 101 0.39 24.13 -18.17
C HIS A 101 -0.18 23.30 -19.33
N LEU A 102 -1.51 23.15 -19.40
CA LEU A 102 -2.17 22.36 -20.45
C LEU A 102 -1.76 22.78 -21.86
N ASP A 103 -1.57 24.08 -22.10
CA ASP A 103 -1.25 24.61 -23.43
C ASP A 103 0.16 24.20 -23.93
N GLU A 104 1.04 23.76 -23.04
CA GLU A 104 2.39 23.24 -23.37
C GLU A 104 2.35 21.77 -23.82
N ILE A 105 1.26 21.06 -23.54
CA ILE A 105 1.09 19.66 -23.94
C ILE A 105 0.86 19.59 -25.44
N SER A 106 1.79 18.96 -26.17
CA SER A 106 1.79 18.95 -27.64
C SER A 106 0.62 18.19 -28.28
N SER A 107 0.07 17.19 -27.59
CA SER A 107 -1.07 16.42 -28.09
C SER A 107 -2.38 17.11 -27.73
N GLU A 108 -3.11 17.60 -28.75
CA GLU A 108 -4.40 18.27 -28.56
C GLU A 108 -5.41 17.37 -27.83
N ARG A 109 -5.55 16.10 -28.25
CA ARG A 109 -6.47 15.15 -27.59
C ARG A 109 -6.12 14.94 -26.12
N LEU A 110 -4.84 14.82 -25.78
CA LEU A 110 -4.42 14.65 -24.38
C LEU A 110 -4.74 15.91 -23.57
N ARG A 111 -4.51 17.08 -24.15
CA ARG A 111 -4.84 18.37 -23.52
C ARG A 111 -6.34 18.48 -23.24
N GLU A 112 -7.19 18.16 -24.21
CA GLU A 112 -8.65 18.17 -24.06
C GLU A 112 -9.11 17.19 -22.97
N ASN A 113 -8.57 15.96 -22.97
CA ASN A 113 -8.90 14.96 -21.96
C ASN A 113 -8.50 15.40 -20.54
N LEU A 114 -7.31 15.98 -20.37
CA LEU A 114 -6.85 16.49 -19.07
C LEU A 114 -7.69 17.70 -18.63
N ARG A 115 -8.02 18.61 -19.55
CA ARG A 115 -8.87 19.77 -19.28
C ARG A 115 -10.25 19.35 -18.79
N ALA A 116 -10.85 18.33 -19.42
CA ALA A 116 -12.15 17.80 -19.03
C ALA A 116 -12.11 16.98 -17.73
N ALA A 117 -10.93 16.50 -17.32
CA ALA A 117 -10.76 15.65 -16.15
C ALA A 117 -10.48 16.40 -14.84
N GLY A 118 -10.48 17.74 -14.82
CA GLY A 118 -10.14 18.53 -13.62
C GLY A 118 -10.87 18.09 -12.34
N ASP A 119 -12.21 18.10 -12.35
CA ASP A 119 -13.02 17.69 -11.20
C ASP A 119 -12.86 16.21 -10.86
N LEU A 120 -12.71 15.36 -11.88
CA LEU A 120 -12.43 13.94 -11.72
C LEU A 120 -11.12 13.72 -10.97
N LEU A 121 -10.07 14.45 -11.34
CA LEU A 121 -8.74 14.31 -10.75
C LEU A 121 -8.71 14.81 -9.30
N MET A 122 -9.42 15.89 -8.98
CA MET A 122 -9.56 16.35 -7.59
C MET A 122 -10.27 15.32 -6.72
N ARG A 123 -11.37 14.73 -7.23
CA ARG A 123 -12.05 13.63 -6.56
C ARG A 123 -11.15 12.39 -6.43
N ASN A 124 -10.43 12.01 -7.48
CA ASN A 124 -9.56 10.84 -7.45
C ASN A 124 -8.46 11.01 -6.41
N ARG A 125 -7.86 12.20 -6.29
CA ARG A 125 -6.87 12.52 -5.25
C ARG A 125 -7.40 12.24 -3.85
N GLU A 126 -8.65 12.60 -3.57
CA GLU A 126 -9.29 12.29 -2.28
C GLU A 126 -9.48 10.79 -2.08
N LEU A 127 -9.89 10.07 -3.13
CA LEU A 127 -10.17 8.63 -3.06
C LEU A 127 -8.91 7.77 -2.90
N VAL A 128 -7.82 8.11 -3.59
CA VAL A 128 -6.57 7.33 -3.53
C VAL A 128 -5.68 7.69 -2.33
N ARG A 129 -5.93 8.85 -1.70
CA ARG A 129 -5.15 9.30 -0.56
C ARG A 129 -5.38 8.38 0.64
N LEU A 130 -4.29 7.88 1.20
CA LEU A 130 -4.35 7.06 2.41
C LEU A 130 -4.64 7.92 3.65
N ASP A 131 -5.61 7.49 4.45
CA ASP A 131 -5.93 8.13 5.72
C ASP A 131 -4.88 7.83 6.79
N ALA A 132 -4.19 8.88 7.23
CA ALA A 132 -3.18 8.84 8.27
C ALA A 132 -3.72 9.14 9.68
N ALA A 133 -5.03 9.36 9.83
CA ALA A 133 -5.63 9.61 11.13
C ALA A 133 -5.65 8.35 12.01
N LEU A 134 -5.16 8.49 13.24
CA LEU A 134 -5.22 7.42 14.22
C LEU A 134 -6.65 7.26 14.76
N PRO A 135 -7.11 6.02 14.98
CA PRO A 135 -8.38 5.78 15.66
C PRO A 135 -8.38 6.41 17.06
N GLU A 136 -9.53 6.90 17.52
CA GLU A 136 -9.67 7.47 18.88
C GLU A 136 -9.23 6.50 19.99
N ALA A 137 -9.39 5.19 19.76
CA ALA A 137 -8.98 4.14 20.69
C ALA A 137 -7.46 3.82 20.66
N TRP A 138 -6.65 4.57 19.90
CA TRP A 138 -5.21 4.33 19.82
C TRP A 138 -4.49 4.74 21.11
N THR A 139 -3.99 3.74 21.85
CA THR A 139 -3.26 3.97 23.10
C THR A 139 -1.75 3.76 22.98
N GLY A 140 -1.20 3.92 21.77
CA GLY A 140 0.23 3.71 21.49
C GLY A 140 0.62 2.26 21.19
N LEU A 141 1.91 2.02 20.97
CA LEU A 141 2.42 0.78 20.39
C LEU A 141 2.26 -0.46 21.27
N ASP A 142 2.15 -0.30 22.58
CA ASP A 142 1.89 -1.42 23.46
C ASP A 142 0.50 -2.04 23.21
N SER A 143 -0.44 -1.27 22.64
CA SER A 143 -1.76 -1.77 22.27
C SER A 143 -1.73 -2.81 21.14
N ILE A 144 -0.71 -2.77 20.28
CA ILE A 144 -0.50 -3.69 19.16
C ILE A 144 0.69 -4.65 19.40
N ARG A 145 1.26 -4.66 20.60
CA ARG A 145 2.35 -5.57 20.95
C ARG A 145 1.85 -7.01 20.84
N ARG A 146 2.62 -7.85 20.15
CA ARG A 146 2.32 -9.27 20.02
C ARG A 146 2.24 -9.91 21.42
N ARG A 147 1.12 -10.57 21.70
CA ARG A 147 0.90 -11.34 22.94
C ARG A 147 1.03 -12.83 22.67
N ALA A 148 1.13 -13.62 23.74
CA ALA A 148 1.01 -15.07 23.65
C ALA A 148 -0.37 -15.44 23.06
N PRO A 149 -0.44 -16.35 22.08
CA PRO A 149 -1.72 -16.79 21.53
C PRO A 149 -2.57 -17.54 22.57
N ASP A 150 -3.88 -17.33 22.53
CA ASP A 150 -4.84 -18.15 23.28
C ASP A 150 -5.06 -19.48 22.54
N TRP A 151 -4.17 -20.43 22.79
CA TRP A 151 -4.16 -21.71 22.09
C TRP A 151 -5.42 -22.54 22.31
N ALA A 152 -6.03 -22.47 23.50
CA ALA A 152 -7.26 -23.20 23.79
C ALA A 152 -8.40 -22.68 22.91
N ARG A 153 -8.55 -21.35 22.82
CA ARG A 153 -9.55 -20.72 21.96
C ARG A 153 -9.29 -20.98 20.48
N ILE A 154 -8.04 -20.87 20.02
CA ILE A 154 -7.70 -21.12 18.61
C ILE A 154 -8.02 -22.57 18.21
N LYS A 155 -7.72 -23.56 19.06
CA LYS A 155 -8.06 -24.96 18.77
C LYS A 155 -9.58 -25.17 18.70
N SER A 156 -10.32 -24.63 19.66
CA SER A 156 -11.78 -24.74 19.67
C SER A 156 -12.42 -24.13 18.41
N LEU A 157 -11.93 -22.97 17.95
CA LEU A 157 -12.37 -22.36 16.68
C LEU A 157 -12.00 -23.25 15.49
N ALA A 158 -10.76 -23.73 15.41
CA ALA A 158 -10.31 -24.57 14.31
C ALA A 158 -11.04 -25.93 14.25
N GLU A 159 -11.47 -26.47 15.39
CA GLU A 159 -12.34 -27.66 15.45
C GLU A 159 -13.75 -27.36 14.96
N THR A 160 -14.34 -26.25 15.43
CA THR A 160 -15.69 -25.81 15.07
C THR A 160 -15.81 -25.51 13.58
N ASP A 161 -14.81 -24.82 13.02
CA ASP A 161 -14.77 -24.39 11.62
C ASP A 161 -14.18 -25.47 10.68
N GLY A 162 -13.71 -26.59 11.23
CA GLY A 162 -13.21 -27.73 10.47
C GLY A 162 -11.80 -27.57 9.87
N PHE A 163 -10.96 -26.67 10.39
CA PHE A 163 -9.58 -26.43 9.97
C PHE A 163 -8.60 -27.51 10.48
N LYS A 164 -8.77 -28.75 9.99
CA LYS A 164 -8.00 -29.93 10.42
C LYS A 164 -6.48 -29.82 10.21
N SER A 165 -6.02 -29.22 9.10
CA SER A 165 -4.58 -29.01 8.83
C SER A 165 -3.96 -28.01 9.80
N THR A 166 -4.67 -26.92 10.09
CA THR A 166 -4.26 -25.92 11.07
C THR A 166 -4.10 -26.52 12.47
N LEU A 167 -5.05 -27.37 12.90
CA LEU A 167 -4.97 -28.09 14.18
C LEU A 167 -3.72 -28.98 14.26
N ALA A 168 -3.42 -29.73 13.19
CA ALA A 168 -2.23 -30.56 13.13
C ALA A 168 -0.95 -29.71 13.27
N SER A 169 -0.85 -28.60 12.53
CA SER A 169 0.30 -27.69 12.61
C SER A 169 0.44 -27.01 13.97
N ILE A 170 -0.66 -26.64 14.63
CA ILE A 170 -0.64 -26.07 15.98
C ILE A 170 -0.10 -27.10 16.98
N ASN A 171 -0.62 -28.33 16.94
CA ASN A 171 -0.20 -29.39 17.85
C ASN A 171 1.28 -29.72 17.67
N GLU A 172 1.76 -29.79 16.42
CA GLU A 172 3.17 -30.04 16.10
C GLU A 172 4.08 -28.90 16.62
N LYS A 173 3.69 -27.63 16.43
CA LYS A 173 4.46 -26.48 16.94
C LYS A 173 4.52 -26.44 18.47
N GLN A 174 3.44 -26.82 19.16
CA GLN A 174 3.44 -26.89 20.63
C GLN A 174 4.34 -28.01 21.16
N GLN A 175 4.35 -29.16 20.49
CA GLN A 175 5.24 -30.28 20.85
C GLN A 175 6.72 -29.87 20.67
N ARG A 176 7.09 -29.22 19.55
CA ARG A 176 8.46 -28.71 19.36
C ARG A 176 8.84 -27.62 20.37
N GLY A 177 7.91 -26.72 20.70
CA GLY A 177 8.13 -25.67 21.70
C GLY A 177 8.38 -26.21 23.12
N GLN A 178 7.71 -27.30 23.51
CA GLN A 178 7.96 -28.00 24.78
C GLN A 178 9.30 -28.74 24.77
N GLN A 179 9.67 -29.35 23.64
CA GLN A 179 10.90 -30.11 23.48
C GLN A 179 12.17 -29.23 23.49
N LEU A 180 12.07 -27.97 23.06
CA LEU A 180 13.15 -26.97 23.13
C LEU A 180 13.28 -26.27 24.48
N SER A 181 12.36 -26.50 25.43
CA SER A 181 12.39 -25.91 26.80
C SER A 181 13.03 -26.83 27.85
N LEU A 182 13.58 -27.98 27.44
CA LEU A 182 14.22 -28.98 28.29
C LEU A 182 15.75 -28.85 28.37
N PHE A 183 16.31 -27.70 27.97
CA PHE A 183 17.71 -27.34 28.17
C PHE A 183 17.82 -25.91 28.72
#